data_AF-A0A1T4WUJ8-F1
#
_entry.id   AF-A0A1T4WUJ8-F1
#
_cell.length_a   1.000
_cell.length_b   1.000
_cell.length_c   1.000
_cell.angle_alpha   90.00
_cell.angle_beta   90.00
_cell.angle_gamma   90.00
#
_symmetry.space_group_name_H-M   'P 1'
#
loop_
_entity.id
_entity.type
_entity.pdbx_description
1 polymer ?
#
loop_
_entity_poly.entity_id
_entity_poly.type
_entity_poly.pdbx_seq_one_letter_code
_entity_poly.pdbx_strand_id
1 'polypeptide(L)'
;MLKEKGLPTQVLIPSESGNKNNSIDWHTVYVVVSAVVVSIASLYASYSTFEIAQSYGLAIAYTATWLHLPLTYFSSLYVIWMAKQHPIMAWLGTVSAVLNALLVVGGAV
;
A
#
# COMPACT_ATOMS: atom_id res chain seq x y z
N MET A 1 -31.50 18.62 -55.65
CA MET A 1 -32.57 19.30 -54.88
C MET A 1 -32.48 18.94 -53.39
N LEU A 2 -31.37 19.26 -52.70
CA LEU A 2 -31.22 19.10 -51.24
C LEU A 2 -30.39 20.27 -50.67
N LYS A 3 -30.69 21.49 -51.11
CA LYS A 3 -30.05 22.73 -50.62
C LYS A 3 -31.08 23.75 -50.11
N GLU A 4 -32.33 23.31 -49.90
CA GLU A 4 -33.48 24.19 -49.65
C GLU A 4 -34.15 23.97 -48.29
N LYS A 5 -33.51 23.23 -47.39
CA LYS A 5 -33.91 23.16 -45.98
C LYS A 5 -32.65 23.41 -45.18
N GLY A 6 -32.55 24.57 -44.55
CA GLY A 6 -31.42 25.03 -43.74
C GLY A 6 -31.15 24.18 -42.49
N LEU A 7 -30.99 22.88 -42.66
CA LEU A 7 -30.45 21.99 -41.66
C LEU A 7 -28.93 22.04 -41.77
N PRO A 8 -28.20 22.26 -40.67
CA PRO A 8 -26.75 22.13 -40.69
C PRO A 8 -26.43 20.69 -41.05
N THR A 9 -25.79 20.50 -42.21
CA THR A 9 -25.16 19.24 -42.59
C THR A 9 -24.04 18.99 -41.57
N GLN A 10 -24.37 18.34 -40.45
CA GLN A 10 -23.37 17.76 -39.57
C GLN A 10 -22.68 16.68 -40.37
N VAL A 11 -21.58 17.05 -41.00
CA VAL A 11 -20.59 16.12 -41.53
C VAL A 11 -20.15 15.31 -40.30
N LEU A 12 -20.64 14.08 -40.21
CA LEU A 12 -20.11 13.06 -39.31
C LEU A 12 -18.68 12.78 -39.76
N ILE A 13 -17.74 13.61 -39.32
CA ILE A 13 -16.34 13.26 -39.30
C ILE A 13 -16.25 12.19 -38.21
N PRO A 14 -15.91 10.93 -38.51
CA PRO A 14 -15.57 9.99 -37.45
C PRO A 14 -14.33 10.58 -36.76
N SER A 15 -14.51 11.16 -35.58
CA SER A 15 -13.41 11.66 -34.78
C SER A 15 -12.46 10.48 -34.56
N GLU A 16 -11.21 10.69 -34.97
CA GLU A 16 -10.09 9.79 -34.87
C GLU A 16 -10.21 8.85 -33.68
N SER A 17 -9.91 7.57 -33.93
CA SER A 17 -9.67 6.56 -32.91
C SER A 17 -8.76 7.14 -31.83
N GLY A 18 -9.37 7.63 -30.75
CA GLY A 18 -8.66 8.24 -29.66
C GLY A 18 -7.66 7.24 -29.14
N ASN A 19 -6.39 7.54 -29.36
CA ASN A 19 -5.26 6.91 -28.71
C ASN A 19 -5.64 6.70 -27.24
N LYS A 20 -5.95 5.46 -26.84
CA LYS A 20 -6.15 5.11 -25.45
C LYS A 20 -4.79 5.31 -24.82
N ASN A 21 -4.53 6.53 -24.35
CA ASN A 21 -3.42 6.81 -23.45
C ASN A 21 -3.58 5.80 -22.32
N ASN A 22 -2.77 4.74 -22.34
CA ASN A 22 -2.58 3.82 -21.24
C ASN A 22 -1.82 4.58 -20.13
N SER A 23 -2.42 5.64 -19.59
CA SER A 23 -1.86 6.38 -18.48
C SER A 23 -1.95 5.48 -17.25
N ILE A 24 -0.79 5.07 -16.74
CA ILE A 24 -0.70 4.30 -15.51
C ILE A 24 -1.28 5.14 -14.37
N ASP A 25 -2.24 4.57 -13.64
CA ASP A 25 -2.73 5.16 -12.40
C ASP A 25 -1.73 4.90 -11.28
N TRP A 26 -0.80 5.84 -11.10
CA TRP A 26 0.22 5.79 -10.07
C TRP A 26 -0.33 5.81 -8.65
N HIS A 27 -1.55 6.34 -8.43
CA HIS A 27 -2.19 6.32 -7.12
C HIS A 27 -2.60 4.88 -6.76
N THR A 28 -3.27 4.19 -7.68
CA THR A 28 -3.64 2.78 -7.48
C THR A 28 -2.40 1.90 -7.31
N VAL A 29 -1.35 2.11 -8.11
CA VAL A 29 -0.07 1.38 -7.96
C VAL A 29 0.50 1.59 -6.56
N TYR A 30 0.56 2.83 -6.08
CA TYR A 30 1.06 3.16 -4.75
C TYR A 30 0.25 2.45 -3.65
N VAL A 31 -1.09 2.50 -3.71
CA VAL A 31 -1.96 1.86 -2.71
C VAL A 31 -1.70 0.36 -2.64
N VAL A 32 -1.60 -0.30 -3.80
CA VAL A 32 -1.36 -1.75 -3.87
C VAL A 32 0.04 -2.09 -3.33
N VAL A 33 1.07 -1.35 -3.75
CA VAL A 33 2.45 -1.56 -3.30
C VAL A 33 2.56 -1.37 -1.79
N SER A 34 2.00 -0.28 -1.24
CA SER A 34 1.99 -0.04 0.20
C SER A 34 1.29 -1.17 0.96
N ALA A 35 0.13 -1.65 0.48
CA ALA A 35 -0.59 -2.76 1.09
C ALA A 35 0.25 -4.07 1.10
N VAL A 36 0.94 -4.36 0.01
CA VAL A 36 1.84 -5.53 -0.08
C VAL A 36 3.01 -5.38 0.89
N VAL A 37 3.68 -4.22 0.90
CA VAL A 37 4.85 -3.98 1.77
C VAL A 37 4.48 -4.12 3.25
N VAL A 38 3.38 -3.52 3.70
CA VAL A 38 2.98 -3.64 5.11
C VAL A 38 2.53 -5.06 5.49
N SER A 39 1.97 -5.82 4.55
CA SER A 39 1.63 -7.22 4.77
C SER A 39 2.89 -8.08 4.97
N ILE A 40 3.91 -7.86 4.14
CA ILE A 40 5.22 -8.52 4.27
C ILE A 40 5.86 -8.14 5.61
N ALA A 41 5.85 -6.85 5.97
CA ALA A 41 6.41 -6.39 7.25
C ALA A 41 5.72 -7.05 8.45
N SER A 42 4.39 -7.16 8.42
CA SER A 42 3.63 -7.84 9.47
C SER A 42 3.96 -9.33 9.56
N LEU A 43 4.02 -10.05 8.42
CA LEU A 43 4.40 -11.47 8.39
C LEU A 43 5.82 -11.69 8.89
N TYR A 44 6.75 -10.84 8.46
CA TYR A 44 8.15 -10.88 8.90
C TYR A 44 8.27 -10.67 10.42
N ALA A 45 7.56 -9.68 10.97
CA ALA A 45 7.52 -9.45 12.41
C ALA A 45 6.97 -10.65 13.17
N SER A 46 5.87 -11.26 12.70
CA SER A 46 5.31 -12.47 13.32
C SER A 46 6.28 -13.64 13.31
N TYR A 47 6.89 -13.90 12.15
CA TYR A 47 7.85 -14.98 11.96
C TYR A 47 9.07 -14.80 12.88
N SER A 48 9.61 -13.57 12.94
CA SER A 48 10.75 -13.24 13.79
C SER A 48 10.42 -13.42 15.28
N THR A 49 9.24 -12.95 15.73
CA THR A 49 8.78 -13.20 17.11
C THR A 49 8.68 -14.69 17.41
N PHE A 50 8.21 -15.50 16.46
CA PHE A 50 8.14 -16.94 16.61
C PHE A 50 9.53 -17.58 16.72
N GLU A 51 10.50 -17.18 15.90
CA GLU A 51 11.88 -17.66 16.00
C GLU A 51 12.52 -17.31 17.35
N ILE A 52 12.30 -16.08 17.86
CA ILE A 52 12.77 -15.67 19.19
C ILE A 52 12.11 -16.54 20.26
N ALA A 53 10.81 -16.81 20.14
CA ALA A 53 10.08 -17.66 21.09
C ALA A 53 10.60 -19.10 21.10
N GLN A 54 10.97 -19.66 19.96
CA GLN A 54 11.55 -20.99 19.86
C GLN A 54 12.97 -21.05 20.43
N SER A 55 13.77 -19.98 20.22
CA SER A 55 15.18 -19.96 20.60
C SER A 55 15.41 -19.62 22.08
N TYR A 56 14.62 -18.70 22.63
CA TYR A 56 14.82 -18.12 23.97
C TYR A 56 13.61 -18.31 24.89
N GLY A 57 12.51 -18.85 24.39
CA GLY A 57 11.27 -19.03 25.13
C GLY A 57 10.31 -17.84 25.01
N LEU A 58 9.03 -18.12 25.30
CA LEU A 58 7.91 -17.17 25.12
C LEU A 58 8.04 -15.90 25.96
N ALA A 59 8.57 -15.99 27.19
CA ALA A 59 8.72 -14.84 28.08
C ALA A 59 9.68 -13.80 27.51
N ILE A 60 10.82 -14.25 26.98
CA ILE A 60 11.84 -13.37 26.37
C ILE A 60 11.31 -12.78 25.07
N ALA A 61 10.65 -13.60 24.22
CA ALA A 61 10.03 -13.12 22.99
C ALA A 61 8.98 -12.04 23.26
N TYR A 62 8.16 -12.22 24.30
CA TYR A 62 7.18 -11.21 24.69
C TYR A 62 7.87 -9.90 25.09
N THR A 63 8.87 -9.94 25.97
CA THR A 63 9.56 -8.70 26.41
C THR A 63 10.34 -8.01 25.28
N ALA A 64 10.97 -8.78 24.39
CA ALA A 64 11.77 -8.25 23.29
C ALA A 64 10.90 -7.62 22.18
N THR A 65 9.72 -8.19 21.94
CA THR A 65 8.87 -7.80 20.80
C THR A 65 7.60 -7.05 21.18
N TRP A 66 7.33 -6.91 22.48
CA TRP A 66 6.12 -6.30 23.07
C TRP A 66 5.77 -4.94 22.47
N LEU A 67 6.77 -4.09 22.20
CA LEU A 67 6.55 -2.75 21.67
C LEU A 67 6.44 -2.79 20.14
N HIS A 68 7.44 -3.37 19.48
CA HIS A 68 7.60 -3.26 18.04
C HIS A 68 6.58 -4.09 17.25
N LEU A 69 6.15 -5.24 17.77
CA LEU A 69 5.16 -6.08 17.09
C LEU A 69 3.78 -5.39 17.01
N PRO A 70 3.18 -4.88 18.11
CA PRO A 70 1.95 -4.09 18.03
C PRO A 70 2.07 -2.82 17.20
N LEU A 71 3.19 -2.08 17.28
CA LEU A 71 3.39 -0.89 16.45
C LEU A 71 3.47 -1.21 14.96
N THR A 72 4.05 -2.35 14.59
CA THR A 72 4.06 -2.84 13.20
C THR A 72 2.64 -3.04 12.72
N TYR A 73 1.81 -3.79 13.46
CA TYR A 73 0.41 -4.02 13.06
C TYR A 73 -0.43 -2.75 13.02
N PHE A 74 -0.28 -1.88 14.03
CA PHE A 74 -0.99 -0.61 14.06
C PHE A 74 -0.63 0.24 12.83
N SER A 75 0.67 0.31 12.50
CA SER A 75 1.16 1.04 11.33
C SER A 75 0.64 0.40 10.04
N SER A 76 0.65 -0.92 9.91
CA SER A 76 0.08 -1.64 8.76
C SER A 76 -1.41 -1.34 8.56
N LEU A 77 -2.21 -1.39 9.62
CA LEU A 77 -3.64 -1.06 9.57
C LEU A 77 -3.86 0.41 9.22
N TYR A 78 -3.05 1.32 9.77
CA TYR A 78 -3.09 2.74 9.45
C TYR A 78 -2.84 2.99 7.96
N VAL A 79 -1.88 2.30 7.35
CA VAL A 79 -1.62 2.37 5.91
C VAL A 79 -2.81 1.90 5.10
N ILE A 80 -3.37 0.74 5.43
CA ILE A 80 -4.53 0.19 4.72
C ILE A 80 -5.71 1.18 4.75
N TRP A 81 -5.90 1.86 5.88
CA TRP A 81 -6.96 2.85 6.05
C TRP A 81 -6.68 4.17 5.30
N MET A 82 -5.46 4.68 5.37
CA MET A 82 -5.11 6.03 4.87
C MET A 82 -4.62 6.07 3.42
N ALA A 83 -4.15 4.96 2.84
CA ALA A 83 -3.51 4.95 1.52
C ALA A 83 -4.36 5.56 0.41
N LYS A 84 -5.69 5.42 0.49
CA LYS A 84 -6.61 6.00 -0.49
C LYS A 84 -6.82 7.51 -0.32
N GLN A 85 -6.83 8.00 0.93
CA GLN A 85 -7.26 9.36 1.26
C GLN A 85 -6.07 10.32 1.39
N HIS A 86 -4.97 9.85 1.98
CA HIS A 86 -3.81 10.66 2.32
C HIS A 86 -2.51 9.88 2.05
N PRO A 87 -1.99 9.91 0.80
CA PRO A 87 -0.85 9.08 0.40
C PRO A 87 0.43 9.39 1.18
N ILE A 88 0.66 10.65 1.57
CA ILE A 88 1.83 11.03 2.39
C ILE A 88 1.77 10.37 3.77
N MET A 89 0.59 10.36 4.39
CA MET A 89 0.39 9.73 5.70
C MET A 89 0.55 8.21 5.62
N ALA A 90 0.03 7.60 4.56
CA ALA A 90 0.25 6.18 4.30
C ALA A 90 1.71 5.84 4.04
N TRP A 91 2.49 6.76 3.46
CA TRP A 91 3.92 6.54 3.25
C TRP A 91 4.67 6.53 4.59
N LEU A 92 4.37 7.50 5.46
CA LEU A 92 4.89 7.53 6.84
C LEU A 92 4.51 6.26 7.62
N GLY A 93 3.26 5.82 7.50
CA GLY A 93 2.80 4.55 8.07
C GLY A 93 3.54 3.35 7.52
N THR A 94 3.85 3.33 6.22
CA THR A 94 4.59 2.22 5.56
C THR A 94 6.01 2.15 6.11
N VAL A 95 6.70 3.29 6.19
CA VAL A 95 8.05 3.38 6.77
C VAL A 95 8.03 2.96 8.23
N SER A 96 7.06 3.43 9.02
CA SER A 96 6.89 3.05 10.42
C SER A 96 6.67 1.54 10.60
N ALA A 97 5.82 0.91 9.77
CA ALA A 97 5.58 -0.53 9.82
C ALA A 97 6.86 -1.32 9.53
N VAL A 98 7.61 -0.93 8.49
CA VAL A 98 8.86 -1.60 8.11
C VAL A 98 9.92 -1.44 9.19
N LEU A 99 10.13 -0.23 9.73
CA LEU A 99 11.12 0.00 10.78
C LEU A 99 10.81 -0.80 12.04
N ASN A 100 9.54 -0.80 12.48
CA ASN A 100 9.15 -1.60 13.65
C ASN A 100 9.32 -3.10 13.39
N ALA A 101 8.99 -3.59 12.18
CA ALA A 101 9.18 -4.99 11.83
C ALA A 101 10.67 -5.40 11.89
N LEU A 102 11.58 -4.52 11.47
CA LEU A 102 13.03 -4.76 11.57
C LEU A 102 13.53 -4.71 13.02
N LEU A 103 12.98 -3.83 13.85
CA LEU A 103 13.35 -3.71 15.26
C LEU A 103 12.89 -4.90 16.11
N VAL A 104 11.90 -5.68 15.67
CA VAL A 104 11.55 -6.96 16.30
C VAL A 104 12.76 -7.90 16.36
N VAL A 105 13.63 -7.89 15.34
CA VAL A 105 14.90 -8.66 15.34
C VAL A 105 16.01 -7.91 16.07
N GLY A 106 16.13 -6.60 15.83
CA GLY A 106 17.18 -5.77 16.44
C GLY A 106 17.11 -5.67 17.97
N GLY A 107 15.93 -5.86 18.58
CA GLY A 107 15.76 -5.92 20.04
C GLY A 107 16.02 -7.31 20.66
N ALA A 108 16.34 -8.32 19.85
CA ALA A 108 16.55 -9.69 20.29
C ALA A 108 18.03 -10.13 20.29
N VAL A 109 18.95 -9.25 19.87
CA VAL A 109 20.41 -9.44 19.90
C VAL A 109 21.00 -8.57 21.01
#